data_AF-A0A519U0D8-F1
#
_entry.id   AF-A0A519U0D8-F1
#
_cell.length_a   1.000
_cell.length_b   1.000
_cell.length_c   1.000
_cell.angle_alpha   90.00
_cell.angle_beta   90.00
_cell.angle_gamma   90.00
#
_symmetry.space_group_name_H-M   'P 1'
#
loop_
_entity.id
_entity.type
_entity.pdbx_description
1 polymer ?
#
loop_
_entity_poly.entity_id
_entity_poly.type
_entity_poly.pdbx_seq_one_letter_code
_entity_poly.pdbx_strand_id
1 'polypeptide(L)'
;EVERFIGVSGPTPYPWGPARPTGYPMAPLPLNSAAQLMVRGAEKIGIKTSPAANAALSAPYYQEGVGWRQACTNRGFCQAGCSNGAKSSMDVTYIPLAVRHGADIRPNSYVTEIERDARGHVSAVVYTQNGETHRLPCRNLFLCAGAVETPRLLLLNELALTSGQVGRNLMAHTGVQVWGTFPDEVRPNKGIPGGLISQDTHRPKDADFAGGYLLQSIGVMPVTFASQVARGRKLWGQPLRDYLRQFNHIAGINILGDCLPHADNFIELSDELDGKQVRKPRLHFTAQENEQKMTAHAESLMRRIWEAAGATDIWAFGRYAHIIGTARMGLSGDDAVVDRDGRAFDVPNLYICDNSVFPSALSVNPALTIMALSLRTADKFLEKEQRRDK
;
A
#
# COMPACT_ATOMS: atom_id res chain seq x y z
N GLU A 1 13.28 -8.12 10.55
CA GLU A 1 13.57 -6.89 11.32
C GLU A 1 12.34 -5.98 11.43
N VAL A 2 11.85 -5.41 10.32
CA VAL A 2 10.70 -4.48 10.30
C VAL A 2 9.53 -4.94 11.16
N GLU A 3 9.09 -6.18 10.98
CA GLU A 3 7.93 -6.73 11.71
C GLU A 3 8.10 -6.63 13.24
N ARG A 4 9.32 -6.89 13.74
CA ARG A 4 9.66 -6.76 15.16
C ARG A 4 9.71 -5.31 15.58
N PHE A 5 10.36 -4.46 14.78
CA PHE A 5 10.47 -3.05 15.11
C PHE A 5 9.10 -2.38 15.29
N ILE A 6 8.13 -2.68 14.42
CA ILE A 6 6.80 -2.05 14.45
C ILE A 6 5.75 -2.82 15.24
N GLY A 7 6.12 -3.95 15.87
CA GLY A 7 5.18 -4.81 16.58
C GLY A 7 4.06 -5.32 15.68
N VAL A 8 4.38 -6.18 14.70
CA VAL A 8 3.35 -6.86 13.90
C VAL A 8 2.65 -7.93 14.74
N SER A 9 1.32 -7.89 14.75
CA SER A 9 0.47 -8.94 15.30
C SER A 9 0.13 -9.94 14.20
N GLY A 10 0.32 -11.24 14.42
CA GLY A 10 0.03 -12.24 13.40
C GLY A 10 0.02 -13.69 13.90
N PRO A 11 -0.47 -14.63 13.10
CA PRO A 11 -0.65 -16.02 13.50
C PRO A 11 0.67 -16.80 13.49
N THR A 12 0.86 -17.68 14.47
CA THR A 12 1.98 -18.62 14.53
C THR A 12 1.42 -20.01 14.87
N PRO A 13 1.56 -21.02 14.00
CA PRO A 13 2.24 -20.99 12.70
C PRO A 13 1.50 -20.16 11.64
N TYR A 14 2.24 -19.61 10.67
CA TYR A 14 1.67 -18.96 9.48
C TYR A 14 1.34 -20.03 8.43
N PRO A 15 0.13 -20.06 7.85
CA PRO A 15 -0.35 -21.23 7.12
C PRO A 15 0.13 -21.37 5.67
N TRP A 16 0.85 -20.38 5.13
CA TRP A 16 1.34 -20.37 3.75
C TRP A 16 2.83 -20.06 3.69
N GLY A 17 3.51 -20.56 2.63
CA GLY A 17 4.94 -20.32 2.43
C GLY A 17 5.85 -21.12 3.39
N PRO A 18 7.16 -20.82 3.37
CA PRO A 18 8.11 -21.52 4.22
C PRO A 18 7.87 -21.25 5.71
N ALA A 19 8.26 -22.20 6.55
CA ALA A 19 8.21 -22.03 7.99
C ALA A 19 9.01 -20.78 8.40
N ARG A 20 8.37 -19.94 9.21
CA ARG A 20 9.04 -18.75 9.75
C ARG A 20 10.06 -19.19 10.80
N PRO A 21 11.32 -18.69 10.77
CA PRO A 21 12.32 -19.04 11.77
C PRO A 21 11.91 -18.60 13.18
N THR A 22 11.09 -17.53 13.26
CA THR A 22 10.49 -17.04 14.49
C THR A 22 9.05 -16.60 14.23
N GLY A 23 8.17 -16.83 15.21
CA GLY A 23 6.79 -16.32 15.19
C GLY A 23 6.71 -14.80 15.09
N TYR A 24 5.50 -14.29 14.88
CA TYR A 24 5.26 -12.85 14.94
C TYR A 24 5.55 -12.31 16.36
N PRO A 25 5.96 -11.03 16.48
CA PRO A 25 6.21 -10.39 17.77
C PRO A 25 5.03 -10.46 18.75
N MET A 26 3.81 -10.45 18.22
CA MET A 26 2.59 -10.54 19.00
C MET A 26 1.57 -11.47 18.35
N ALA A 27 0.66 -11.99 19.18
CA ALA A 27 -0.47 -12.82 18.74
C ALA A 27 -1.42 -12.04 17.81
N PRO A 28 -2.25 -12.72 17.00
CA PRO A 28 -3.25 -12.06 16.16
C PRO A 28 -4.21 -11.16 16.94
N LEU A 29 -4.71 -10.13 16.24
CA LEU A 29 -5.85 -9.36 16.74
C LEU A 29 -7.15 -10.19 16.63
N PRO A 30 -8.15 -9.93 17.49
CA PRO A 30 -9.45 -10.57 17.38
C PRO A 30 -10.09 -10.34 16.01
N LEU A 31 -10.73 -11.37 15.45
CA LEU A 31 -11.47 -11.25 14.20
C LEU A 31 -12.75 -10.45 14.42
N ASN A 32 -12.99 -9.45 13.57
CA ASN A 32 -14.28 -8.76 13.53
C ASN A 32 -15.36 -9.63 12.87
N SER A 33 -16.62 -9.20 12.94
CA SER A 33 -17.76 -9.98 12.43
C SER A 33 -17.66 -10.27 10.93
N ALA A 34 -17.16 -9.32 10.13
CA ALA A 34 -16.96 -9.52 8.69
C ALA A 34 -15.93 -10.63 8.41
N ALA A 35 -14.83 -10.66 9.18
CA ALA A 35 -13.85 -11.75 9.14
C ALA A 35 -14.47 -13.09 9.56
N GLN A 36 -15.26 -13.13 10.64
CA GLN A 36 -15.90 -14.37 11.10
C GLN A 36 -16.90 -14.93 10.06
N LEU A 37 -17.64 -14.05 9.37
CA LEU A 37 -18.52 -14.45 8.26
C LEU A 37 -17.73 -14.98 7.06
N MET A 38 -16.58 -14.39 6.76
CA MET A 38 -15.69 -14.90 5.73
C MET A 38 -15.14 -16.29 6.08
N VAL A 39 -14.74 -16.54 7.33
CA VAL A 39 -14.37 -17.89 7.81
C VAL A 39 -15.52 -18.87 7.56
N ARG A 40 -16.74 -18.54 8.02
CA ARG A 40 -17.95 -19.38 7.87
C ARG A 40 -18.20 -19.80 6.42
N GLY A 41 -18.05 -18.87 5.48
CA GLY A 41 -18.23 -19.14 4.05
C GLY A 41 -17.08 -19.96 3.46
N ALA A 42 -15.84 -19.55 3.76
CA ALA A 42 -14.64 -20.16 3.21
C ALA A 42 -14.47 -21.63 3.62
N GLU A 43 -14.75 -21.97 4.88
CA GLU A 43 -14.67 -23.34 5.40
C GLU A 43 -15.60 -24.30 4.64
N LYS A 44 -16.83 -23.87 4.33
CA LYS A 44 -17.82 -24.69 3.62
C LYS A 44 -17.44 -25.02 2.18
N ILE A 45 -16.61 -24.18 1.56
CA ILE A 45 -16.17 -24.37 0.17
C ILE A 45 -14.69 -24.77 0.07
N GLY A 46 -14.07 -25.11 1.20
CA GLY A 46 -12.70 -25.62 1.25
C GLY A 46 -11.60 -24.57 1.00
N ILE A 47 -11.87 -23.29 1.22
CA ILE A 47 -10.85 -22.23 1.14
C ILE A 47 -10.21 -22.03 2.52
N LYS A 48 -8.89 -22.18 2.59
CA LYS A 48 -8.13 -21.95 3.82
C LYS A 48 -8.11 -20.46 4.13
N THR A 49 -8.30 -20.10 5.41
CA THR A 49 -8.17 -18.72 5.88
C THR A 49 -7.25 -18.65 7.09
N SER A 50 -6.82 -17.42 7.41
CA SER A 50 -5.97 -17.14 8.56
C SER A 50 -6.21 -15.71 9.04
N PRO A 51 -6.09 -15.44 10.35
CA PRO A 51 -5.91 -14.07 10.82
C PRO A 51 -4.78 -13.38 10.05
N ALA A 52 -5.01 -12.14 9.66
CA ALA A 52 -4.03 -11.36 8.93
C ALA A 52 -2.88 -10.94 9.85
N ALA A 53 -1.68 -10.86 9.28
CA ALA A 53 -0.61 -10.11 9.92
C ALA A 53 -0.90 -8.61 9.79
N ASN A 54 -0.98 -7.88 10.90
CA ASN A 54 -1.29 -6.45 10.91
C ASN A 54 -0.25 -5.67 11.71
N ALA A 55 0.13 -4.50 11.19
CA ALA A 55 0.90 -3.49 11.90
C ALA A 55 0.01 -2.73 12.91
N ALA A 56 -0.58 -3.47 13.83
CA ALA A 56 -1.39 -2.98 14.93
C ALA A 56 -1.12 -3.86 16.16
N LEU A 57 -1.02 -3.25 17.34
CA LEU A 57 -0.57 -3.93 18.55
C LEU A 57 -1.71 -4.72 19.20
N SER A 58 -1.56 -6.03 19.41
CA SER A 58 -2.54 -6.85 20.16
C SER A 58 -2.32 -6.85 21.67
N ALA A 59 -1.15 -6.39 22.12
CA ALA A 59 -0.80 -6.17 23.52
C ALA A 59 0.03 -4.88 23.64
N PRO A 60 0.25 -4.32 24.84
CA PRO A 60 1.22 -3.24 25.03
C PRO A 60 2.60 -3.64 24.48
N TYR A 61 3.23 -2.73 23.75
CA TYR A 61 4.50 -2.99 23.06
C TYR A 61 5.47 -1.84 23.27
N TYR A 62 6.71 -2.15 23.63
CA TYR A 62 7.76 -1.13 23.75
C TYR A 62 8.28 -0.79 22.36
N GLN A 63 8.18 0.48 21.99
CA GLN A 63 8.67 1.01 20.73
C GLN A 63 9.89 1.87 20.98
N GLU A 64 11.04 1.45 20.47
CA GLU A 64 12.24 2.28 20.46
C GLU A 64 11.96 3.63 19.78
N GLY A 65 12.50 4.71 20.35
CA GLY A 65 12.22 6.07 19.88
C GLY A 65 10.91 6.68 20.38
N VAL A 66 10.04 5.91 21.02
CA VAL A 66 8.74 6.39 21.53
C VAL A 66 8.56 6.04 23.01
N GLY A 67 8.57 4.75 23.36
CA GLY A 67 8.25 4.21 24.68
C GLY A 67 7.15 3.15 24.61
N TRP A 68 6.46 2.91 25.72
CA TRP A 68 5.34 1.96 25.77
C TRP A 68 4.12 2.48 25.01
N ARG A 69 3.69 1.72 24.00
CA ARG A 69 2.46 1.97 23.22
C ARG A 69 1.36 1.02 23.68
N GLN A 70 0.13 1.51 23.72
CA GLN A 70 -1.04 0.75 24.17
C GLN A 70 -1.58 -0.19 23.09
N ALA A 71 -2.26 -1.25 23.52
CA ALA A 71 -2.91 -2.20 22.62
C ALA A 71 -4.05 -1.57 21.80
N CYS A 72 -4.37 -2.19 20.68
CA CYS A 72 -5.51 -1.84 19.84
C CYS A 72 -6.83 -2.01 20.59
N THR A 73 -7.69 -0.99 20.54
CA THR A 73 -9.03 -1.02 21.15
C THR A 73 -10.15 -1.38 20.15
N ASN A 74 -9.79 -1.92 18.97
CA ASN A 74 -10.72 -2.44 17.96
C ASN A 74 -11.82 -1.46 17.50
N ARG A 75 -11.49 -0.16 17.43
CA ARG A 75 -12.44 0.92 17.07
C ARG A 75 -12.82 0.97 15.59
N GLY A 76 -11.99 0.39 14.70
CA GLY A 76 -12.17 0.39 13.24
C GLY A 76 -11.84 1.69 12.50
N PHE A 77 -11.23 2.66 13.18
CA PHE A 77 -10.78 3.93 12.58
C PHE A 77 -9.46 3.83 11.78
N CYS A 78 -8.96 2.63 11.48
CA CYS A 78 -7.61 2.43 10.93
C CYS A 78 -7.30 3.24 9.66
N GLN A 79 -8.32 3.51 8.84
CA GLN A 79 -8.21 4.31 7.61
C GLN A 79 -8.23 5.83 7.87
N ALA A 80 -8.84 6.28 8.97
CA ALA A 80 -8.98 7.70 9.33
C ALA A 80 -7.97 8.16 10.41
N GLY A 81 -7.06 7.27 10.84
CA GLY A 81 -6.09 7.54 11.88
C GLY A 81 -6.37 6.76 13.17
N CYS A 82 -5.32 6.47 13.94
CA CYS A 82 -5.43 5.70 15.18
C CYS A 82 -5.26 6.62 16.38
N SER A 83 -6.37 6.96 17.04
CA SER A 83 -6.38 7.95 18.12
C SER A 83 -5.61 7.54 19.37
N ASN A 84 -5.31 6.25 19.56
CA ASN A 84 -4.51 5.75 20.68
C ASN A 84 -3.11 5.26 20.28
N GLY A 85 -2.68 5.48 19.03
CA GLY A 85 -1.35 5.12 18.55
C GLY A 85 -1.07 3.62 18.46
N ALA A 86 -2.09 2.75 18.53
CA ALA A 86 -1.91 1.30 18.45
C ALA A 86 -1.68 0.77 17.02
N LYS A 87 -2.09 1.51 15.98
CA LYS A 87 -1.67 1.26 14.60
C LYS A 87 -0.25 1.79 14.44
N SER A 88 0.65 0.98 13.91
CA SER A 88 2.06 1.35 13.74
C SER A 88 2.25 2.23 12.50
N SER A 89 1.87 3.49 12.63
CA SER A 89 2.16 4.55 11.67
C SER A 89 3.51 5.22 11.95
N MET A 90 4.02 5.98 10.97
CA MET A 90 5.38 6.53 11.02
C MET A 90 5.59 7.54 12.17
N ASP A 91 4.54 8.28 12.54
CA ASP A 91 4.49 9.25 13.64
C ASP A 91 4.64 8.61 15.03
N VAL A 92 4.41 7.30 15.15
CA VAL A 92 4.57 6.54 16.41
C VAL A 92 5.59 5.41 16.28
N THR A 93 6.48 5.49 15.28
CA THR A 93 7.56 4.51 15.05
C THR A 93 8.84 5.21 14.61
N TYR A 94 9.10 5.30 13.30
CA TYR A 94 10.38 5.73 12.74
C TYR A 94 10.64 7.23 12.85
N ILE A 95 9.63 8.10 12.73
CA ILE A 95 9.84 9.56 12.74
C ILE A 95 10.37 10.02 14.12
N PRO A 96 9.74 9.68 15.25
CA PRO A 96 10.27 10.02 16.57
C PRO A 96 11.67 9.47 16.82
N LEU A 97 11.95 8.24 16.35
CA LEU A 97 13.28 7.64 16.46
C LEU A 97 14.32 8.45 15.67
N ALA A 98 14.03 8.78 14.42
CA ALA A 98 14.91 9.59 13.57
C ALA A 98 15.22 10.95 14.21
N VAL A 99 14.21 11.63 14.76
CA VAL A 99 14.38 12.92 15.46
C VAL A 99 15.30 12.78 16.67
N ARG A 100 15.17 11.71 17.47
CA ARG A 100 16.08 11.44 18.60
C ARG A 100 17.52 11.22 18.17
N HIS A 101 17.74 10.76 16.94
CA HIS A 101 19.06 10.62 16.32
C HIS A 101 19.50 11.85 15.51
N GLY A 102 18.79 12.97 15.63
CA GLY A 102 19.21 14.26 15.05
C GLY A 102 18.61 14.57 13.67
N ALA A 103 17.62 13.81 13.20
CA ALA A 103 16.92 14.17 11.96
C ALA A 103 16.10 15.47 12.12
N ASP A 104 16.25 16.39 11.17
CA ASP A 104 15.43 17.59 11.05
C ASP A 104 14.21 17.31 10.16
N ILE A 105 13.00 17.52 10.69
CA ILE A 105 11.74 17.26 9.99
C ILE A 105 11.05 18.59 9.70
N ARG A 106 10.91 18.91 8.41
CA ARG A 106 10.29 20.15 7.93
C ARG A 106 8.94 19.86 7.27
N PRO A 107 7.81 19.86 8.02
CA PRO A 107 6.49 19.67 7.44
C PRO A 107 6.12 20.85 6.54
N ASN A 108 5.19 20.64 5.61
CA ASN A 108 4.73 21.65 4.64
C ASN A 108 5.83 22.21 3.72
N SER A 109 6.96 21.49 3.57
CA SER A 109 8.01 21.80 2.60
C SER A 109 7.74 21.09 1.28
N TYR A 110 7.28 21.83 0.27
CA TYR A 110 6.94 21.30 -1.05
C TYR A 110 8.11 21.45 -2.00
N VAL A 111 8.81 20.35 -2.27
CA VAL A 111 9.96 20.33 -3.19
C VAL A 111 9.47 20.58 -4.62
N THR A 112 10.12 21.52 -5.32
CA THR A 112 9.80 21.87 -6.71
C THR A 112 10.99 21.64 -7.63
N GLU A 113 12.21 21.85 -7.15
CA GLU A 113 13.43 21.76 -7.95
C GLU A 113 14.52 20.96 -7.22
N ILE A 114 15.33 20.25 -8.01
CA ILE A 114 16.47 19.46 -7.56
C ILE A 114 17.68 19.89 -8.41
N GLU A 115 18.61 20.59 -7.80
CA GLU A 115 19.79 21.13 -8.46
C GLU A 115 20.87 20.04 -8.65
N ARG A 116 21.62 20.14 -9.75
CA ARG A 116 22.79 19.30 -10.05
C ARG A 116 24.07 20.12 -10.15
N ASP A 117 25.21 19.53 -9.77
CA ASP A 117 26.53 20.08 -10.04
C ASP A 117 27.00 19.79 -11.48
N ALA A 118 28.15 20.35 -11.88
CA ALA A 118 28.73 20.15 -13.21
C ALA A 118 29.14 18.68 -13.50
N ARG A 119 29.15 17.81 -12.49
CA ARG A 119 29.43 16.37 -12.61
C ARG A 119 28.15 15.53 -12.65
N GLY A 120 26.97 16.18 -12.62
CA GLY A 120 25.67 15.53 -12.64
C GLY A 120 25.20 15.00 -11.27
N HIS A 121 25.89 15.30 -10.17
CA HIS A 121 25.44 14.94 -8.83
C HIS A 121 24.38 15.90 -8.33
N VAL A 122 23.40 15.41 -7.58
CA VAL A 122 22.47 16.28 -6.84
C VAL A 122 23.27 17.12 -5.83
N SER A 123 23.03 18.43 -5.82
CA SER A 123 23.77 19.38 -4.97
C SER A 123 22.87 20.12 -3.98
N ALA A 124 21.60 20.30 -4.30
CA ALA A 124 20.61 20.91 -3.41
C ALA A 124 19.17 20.52 -3.80
N VAL A 125 18.25 20.71 -2.85
CA VAL A 125 16.80 20.70 -3.11
C VAL A 125 16.24 22.10 -2.85
N VAL A 126 15.31 22.52 -3.71
CA VAL A 126 14.57 23.77 -3.57
C VAL A 126 13.13 23.42 -3.24
N TYR A 127 12.60 24.04 -2.19
CA TYR A 127 11.25 23.81 -1.72
C TYR A 127 10.54 25.10 -1.34
N THR A 128 9.22 25.11 -1.50
CA THR A 128 8.36 26.18 -1.01
C THR A 128 7.76 25.80 0.34
N GLN A 129 7.82 26.71 1.31
CA GLN A 129 7.20 26.57 2.62
C GLN A 129 6.59 27.92 3.02
N ASN A 130 5.31 27.94 3.39
CA ASN A 130 4.60 29.19 3.77
C ASN A 130 4.67 30.32 2.72
N GLY A 131 4.79 29.97 1.44
CA GLY A 131 4.90 30.94 0.34
C GLY A 131 6.32 31.42 0.05
N GLU A 132 7.30 31.02 0.85
CA GLU A 132 8.72 31.35 0.66
C GLU A 132 9.48 30.18 0.01
N THR A 133 10.43 30.51 -0.85
CA THR A 133 11.32 29.53 -1.49
C THR A 133 12.61 29.40 -0.70
N HIS A 134 12.96 28.17 -0.36
CA HIS A 134 14.16 27.83 0.38
C HIS A 134 15.04 26.88 -0.43
N ARG A 135 16.35 27.02 -0.25
CA ARG A 135 17.36 26.14 -0.84
C ARG A 135 18.10 25.38 0.26
N LEU A 136 18.14 24.06 0.15
CA LEU A 136 18.82 23.18 1.09
C LEU A 136 19.90 22.36 0.38
N PRO A 137 21.19 22.69 0.57
CA PRO A 137 22.29 21.89 0.05
C PRO A 137 22.28 20.47 0.62
N CYS A 138 22.57 19.47 -0.22
CA CYS A 138 22.65 18.08 0.20
C CYS A 138 23.76 17.32 -0.54
N ARG A 139 24.33 16.30 0.10
CA ARG A 139 25.36 15.43 -0.50
C ARG A 139 24.76 14.19 -1.16
N ASN A 140 23.65 13.70 -0.63
CA ASN A 140 22.89 12.56 -1.12
C ASN A 140 21.40 12.91 -1.03
N LEU A 141 20.60 12.43 -1.98
CA LEU A 141 19.16 12.62 -2.00
C LEU A 141 18.45 11.27 -2.01
N PHE A 142 17.47 11.11 -1.14
CA PHE A 142 16.56 9.97 -1.10
C PHE A 142 15.15 10.45 -1.46
N LEU A 143 14.63 10.03 -2.60
CA LEU A 143 13.24 10.28 -2.99
C LEU A 143 12.33 9.21 -2.39
N CYS A 144 11.37 9.68 -1.60
CA CYS A 144 10.36 8.85 -0.92
C CYS A 144 8.96 9.44 -1.10
N ALA A 145 8.69 10.06 -2.27
CA ALA A 145 7.46 10.80 -2.54
C ALA A 145 6.31 9.91 -3.05
N GLY A 146 6.57 8.61 -3.20
CA GLY A 146 5.61 7.61 -3.61
C GLY A 146 5.45 7.52 -5.13
N ALA A 147 4.77 6.47 -5.59
CA ALA A 147 4.65 6.12 -7.01
C ALA A 147 3.96 7.15 -7.94
N VAL A 148 3.53 8.31 -7.44
CA VAL A 148 3.01 9.40 -8.28
C VAL A 148 3.95 10.60 -8.26
N GLU A 149 4.32 11.09 -7.07
CA GLU A 149 5.13 12.31 -6.97
C GLU A 149 6.62 12.04 -7.20
N THR A 150 7.14 10.85 -6.92
CA THR A 150 8.53 10.49 -7.27
C THR A 150 8.79 10.58 -8.78
N PRO A 151 8.06 9.89 -9.68
CA PRO A 151 8.28 10.05 -11.12
C PRO A 151 7.96 11.47 -11.59
N ARG A 152 6.99 12.17 -10.99
CA ARG A 152 6.70 13.57 -11.33
C ARG A 152 7.90 14.47 -11.04
N LEU A 153 8.53 14.35 -9.86
CA LEU A 153 9.73 15.11 -9.50
C LEU A 153 10.90 14.79 -10.42
N LEU A 154 11.09 13.53 -10.80
CA LEU A 154 12.12 13.12 -11.75
C LEU A 154 11.91 13.74 -13.14
N LEU A 155 10.66 13.72 -13.65
CA LEU A 155 10.30 14.31 -14.94
C LEU A 155 10.45 15.84 -14.93
N LEU A 156 10.00 16.52 -13.86
CA LEU A 156 10.11 17.97 -13.73
C LEU A 156 11.56 18.46 -13.73
N ASN A 157 12.48 17.66 -13.20
CA ASN A 157 13.88 18.03 -12.99
C ASN A 157 14.84 17.36 -13.99
N GLU A 158 14.31 16.62 -14.96
CA GLU A 158 15.07 15.87 -15.95
C GLU A 158 16.13 14.95 -15.31
N LEU A 159 15.72 14.18 -14.31
CA LEU A 159 16.57 13.28 -13.53
C LEU A 159 16.30 11.80 -13.84
N ALA A 160 17.37 11.02 -13.98
CA ALA A 160 17.33 9.57 -14.19
C ALA A 160 16.47 9.12 -15.39
N LEU A 161 16.53 9.88 -16.49
CA LEU A 161 15.67 9.67 -17.67
C LEU A 161 16.29 8.78 -18.75
N THR A 162 17.56 8.34 -18.64
CA THR A 162 18.28 7.66 -19.74
C THR A 162 17.60 6.36 -20.16
N SER A 163 17.06 5.60 -19.19
CA SER A 163 16.33 4.36 -19.45
C SER A 163 14.98 4.55 -20.16
N GLY A 164 14.43 5.77 -20.17
CA GLY A 164 13.06 6.04 -20.62
C GLY A 164 11.97 5.41 -19.74
N GLN A 165 12.31 4.87 -18.56
CA GLN A 165 11.38 4.12 -17.71
C GLN A 165 10.70 4.96 -16.61
N VAL A 166 11.15 6.20 -16.38
CA VAL A 166 10.51 7.08 -15.40
C VAL A 166 9.05 7.33 -15.80
N GLY A 167 8.14 7.08 -14.86
CA GLY A 167 6.70 7.17 -15.06
C GLY A 167 6.08 5.96 -15.76
N ARG A 168 6.85 5.08 -16.40
CA ARG A 168 6.34 3.89 -17.11
C ARG A 168 6.00 2.76 -16.14
N ASN A 169 5.26 1.77 -16.64
CA ASN A 169 4.90 0.56 -15.89
C ASN A 169 4.07 0.87 -14.65
N LEU A 170 3.20 1.88 -14.75
CA LEU A 170 2.25 2.21 -13.68
C LEU A 170 1.37 0.98 -13.43
N MET A 171 1.45 0.43 -12.23
CA MET A 171 0.60 -0.65 -11.78
C MET A 171 -0.32 -0.16 -10.67
N ALA A 172 -1.49 -0.78 -10.57
CA ALA A 172 -2.36 -0.66 -9.42
C ALA A 172 -2.89 -2.06 -9.11
N HIS A 173 -2.94 -2.46 -7.84
CA HIS A 173 -3.56 -3.73 -7.50
C HIS A 173 -4.97 -3.78 -8.08
N THR A 174 -5.16 -4.76 -8.93
CA THR A 174 -6.46 -5.10 -9.46
C THR A 174 -7.36 -5.48 -8.31
N GLY A 175 -8.57 -4.93 -8.30
CA GLY A 175 -9.43 -5.08 -7.16
C GLY A 175 -10.90 -5.00 -7.50
N VAL A 176 -11.63 -5.94 -6.89
CA VAL A 176 -13.07 -5.92 -6.75
C VAL A 176 -13.39 -6.19 -5.28
N GLN A 177 -14.43 -5.53 -4.80
CA GLN A 177 -15.03 -5.81 -3.50
C GLN A 177 -16.38 -6.47 -3.75
N VAL A 178 -16.67 -7.54 -3.02
CA VAL A 178 -17.97 -8.18 -3.05
C VAL A 178 -18.60 -8.03 -1.67
N TRP A 179 -19.77 -7.40 -1.65
CA TRP A 179 -20.55 -7.07 -0.48
C TRP A 179 -21.76 -8.00 -0.39
N GLY A 180 -22.15 -8.37 0.84
CA GLY A 180 -23.34 -9.15 1.10
C GLY A 180 -24.07 -8.65 2.35
N THR A 181 -25.38 -8.86 2.37
CA THR A 181 -26.28 -8.52 3.49
C THR A 181 -26.60 -9.76 4.30
N PHE A 182 -26.52 -9.66 5.63
CA PHE A 182 -26.70 -10.77 6.56
C PHE A 182 -27.84 -10.48 7.54
N PRO A 183 -28.56 -11.50 8.02
CA PRO A 183 -29.56 -11.32 9.07
C PRO A 183 -28.93 -10.91 10.40
N ASP A 184 -27.73 -11.41 10.68
CA ASP A 184 -26.97 -11.11 11.89
C ASP A 184 -26.47 -9.65 11.89
N GLU A 185 -26.35 -9.04 13.07
CA GLU A 185 -25.70 -7.74 13.20
C GLU A 185 -24.16 -7.89 13.06
N VAL A 186 -23.58 -7.25 12.04
CA VAL A 186 -22.17 -7.30 11.67
C VAL A 186 -21.37 -6.11 12.22
N ARG A 187 -21.91 -4.89 12.10
CA ARG A 187 -21.21 -3.61 12.38
C ARG A 187 -19.85 -3.53 11.66
N PRO A 188 -19.82 -3.42 10.32
CA PRO A 188 -18.59 -3.52 9.51
C PRO A 188 -17.53 -2.46 9.82
N ASN A 189 -17.87 -1.41 10.58
CA ASN A 189 -16.93 -0.38 11.03
C ASN A 189 -16.17 -0.76 12.31
N LYS A 190 -16.32 -1.97 12.87
CA LYS A 190 -15.63 -2.41 14.10
C LYS A 190 -14.46 -3.35 13.79
N GLY A 191 -13.45 -3.31 14.66
CA GLY A 191 -12.22 -4.10 14.53
C GLY A 191 -11.33 -3.67 13.36
N ILE A 192 -10.29 -4.45 13.09
CA ILE A 192 -9.38 -4.16 11.96
C ILE A 192 -10.10 -4.48 10.64
N PRO A 193 -10.15 -3.55 9.67
CA PRO A 193 -10.88 -3.77 8.43
C PRO A 193 -10.36 -4.96 7.62
N GLY A 194 -9.06 -5.27 7.67
CA GLY A 194 -8.45 -6.43 7.00
C GLY A 194 -7.98 -7.52 7.96
N GLY A 195 -8.86 -8.00 8.85
CA GLY A 195 -8.51 -8.92 9.94
C GLY A 195 -8.31 -10.39 9.55
N LEU A 196 -8.85 -10.82 8.40
CA LEU A 196 -8.70 -12.18 7.87
C LEU A 196 -8.22 -12.15 6.42
N ILE A 197 -7.40 -13.12 6.06
CA ILE A 197 -6.89 -13.32 4.70
C ILE A 197 -7.00 -14.77 4.23
N SER A 198 -6.93 -14.97 2.91
CA SER A 198 -6.55 -16.24 2.27
C SER A 198 -5.51 -16.01 1.17
N GLN A 199 -4.46 -16.84 1.16
CA GLN A 199 -3.46 -16.86 0.08
C GLN A 199 -3.61 -18.06 -0.87
N ASP A 200 -4.68 -18.85 -0.75
CA ASP A 200 -4.90 -20.01 -1.64
C ASP A 200 -5.01 -19.60 -3.12
N THR A 201 -5.35 -18.33 -3.36
CA THR A 201 -5.51 -17.71 -4.68
C THR A 201 -4.26 -16.98 -5.18
N HIS A 202 -3.10 -17.11 -4.52
CA HIS A 202 -1.84 -16.55 -5.05
C HIS A 202 -1.36 -17.30 -6.30
N ARG A 203 -1.75 -18.57 -6.44
CA ARG A 203 -1.53 -19.42 -7.61
C ARG A 203 -2.76 -20.31 -7.83
N PRO A 204 -3.88 -19.74 -8.29
CA PRO A 204 -5.09 -20.52 -8.51
C PRO A 204 -4.81 -21.60 -9.56
N LYS A 205 -5.27 -22.83 -9.31
CA LYS A 205 -5.02 -23.97 -10.21
C LYS A 205 -5.86 -23.90 -11.50
N ASP A 206 -6.96 -23.18 -11.43
CA ASP A 206 -8.00 -23.01 -12.44
C ASP A 206 -7.99 -21.61 -13.05
N ALA A 207 -6.79 -21.00 -13.19
CA ALA A 207 -6.61 -19.66 -13.73
C ALA A 207 -6.11 -19.67 -15.18
N ASP A 208 -6.72 -18.81 -16.00
CA ASP A 208 -6.29 -18.47 -17.36
C ASP A 208 -5.60 -17.08 -17.43
N PHE A 209 -5.08 -16.63 -16.29
CA PHE A 209 -4.34 -15.38 -16.10
C PHE A 209 -3.05 -15.62 -15.33
N ALA A 210 -2.09 -14.69 -15.46
CA ALA A 210 -0.83 -14.70 -14.74
C ALA A 210 -0.95 -14.03 -13.36
N GLY A 211 -0.19 -14.55 -12.40
CA GLY A 211 -0.17 -14.08 -11.02
C GLY A 211 -1.34 -14.62 -10.20
N GLY A 212 -1.79 -13.83 -9.24
CA GLY A 212 -2.86 -14.22 -8.34
C GLY A 212 -3.29 -13.06 -7.45
N TYR A 213 -4.12 -13.36 -6.46
CA TYR A 213 -4.67 -12.36 -5.57
C TYR A 213 -4.74 -12.84 -4.12
N LEU A 214 -4.68 -11.91 -3.17
CA LEU A 214 -5.02 -12.14 -1.77
C LEU A 214 -6.51 -11.86 -1.56
N LEU A 215 -7.25 -12.81 -0.99
CA LEU A 215 -8.58 -12.51 -0.44
C LEU A 215 -8.40 -11.88 0.93
N GLN A 216 -9.16 -10.82 1.23
CA GLN A 216 -9.11 -10.16 2.53
C GLN A 216 -10.52 -9.72 2.94
N SER A 217 -10.93 -10.09 4.15
CA SER A 217 -12.17 -9.55 4.74
C SER A 217 -12.08 -8.03 4.77
N ILE A 218 -13.17 -7.29 4.52
CA ILE A 218 -13.18 -5.83 4.61
C ILE A 218 -14.22 -5.31 5.60
N GLY A 219 -13.75 -4.50 6.54
CA GLY A 219 -14.55 -3.53 7.29
C GLY A 219 -14.46 -2.13 6.67
N VAL A 220 -15.48 -1.30 6.86
CA VAL A 220 -15.58 0.01 6.21
C VAL A 220 -16.33 1.02 7.08
N MET A 221 -15.96 2.29 6.97
CA MET A 221 -16.66 3.38 7.64
C MET A 221 -17.95 3.77 6.90
N PRO A 222 -19.01 4.24 7.59
CA PRO A 222 -20.31 4.51 6.97
C PRO A 222 -20.26 5.45 5.76
N VAL A 223 -19.48 6.53 5.84
CA VAL A 223 -19.36 7.52 4.74
C VAL A 223 -18.67 6.91 3.52
N THR A 224 -17.61 6.14 3.73
CA THR A 224 -16.91 5.42 2.66
C THR A 224 -17.84 4.42 1.99
N PHE A 225 -18.59 3.63 2.79
CA PHE A 225 -19.56 2.68 2.26
C PHE A 225 -20.69 3.37 1.49
N ALA A 226 -21.24 4.46 2.02
CA ALA A 226 -22.26 5.24 1.32
C ALA A 226 -21.81 5.71 -0.06
N SER A 227 -20.56 6.17 -0.19
CA SER A 227 -20.00 6.54 -1.48
C SER A 227 -19.87 5.34 -2.43
N GLN A 228 -19.51 4.16 -1.93
CA GLN A 228 -19.43 2.94 -2.74
C GLN A 228 -20.81 2.49 -3.22
N VAL A 229 -21.81 2.49 -2.34
CA VAL A 229 -23.19 2.15 -2.69
C VAL A 229 -23.72 3.11 -3.76
N ALA A 230 -23.53 4.42 -3.57
CA ALA A 230 -24.01 5.41 -4.53
C ALA A 230 -23.41 5.20 -5.92
N ARG A 231 -22.12 4.87 -6.02
CA ARG A 231 -21.43 4.65 -7.31
C ARG A 231 -21.70 3.27 -7.89
N GLY A 232 -21.52 2.22 -7.09
CA GLY A 232 -21.60 0.83 -7.52
C GLY A 232 -23.02 0.37 -7.79
N ARG A 233 -23.98 0.81 -6.98
CA ARG A 233 -25.41 0.48 -7.13
C ARG A 233 -26.21 1.59 -7.81
N LYS A 234 -25.59 2.72 -8.14
CA LYS A 234 -26.23 3.89 -8.76
C LYS A 234 -27.45 4.40 -7.95
N LEU A 235 -27.40 4.26 -6.62
CA LEU A 235 -28.46 4.70 -5.73
C LEU A 235 -28.24 6.14 -5.29
N TRP A 236 -29.31 6.93 -5.29
CA TRP A 236 -29.32 8.30 -4.77
C TRP A 236 -30.60 8.57 -3.99
N GLY A 237 -30.63 9.67 -3.22
CA GLY A 237 -31.83 10.12 -2.51
C GLY A 237 -32.38 9.08 -1.53
N GLN A 238 -33.70 8.89 -1.54
CA GLN A 238 -34.39 7.99 -0.61
C GLN A 238 -33.95 6.51 -0.76
N PRO A 239 -33.85 5.92 -1.98
CA PRO A 239 -33.31 4.56 -2.15
C PRO A 239 -31.93 4.34 -1.52
N LEU A 240 -31.01 5.31 -1.64
CA LEU A 240 -29.69 5.22 -0.99
C LEU A 240 -29.84 5.22 0.53
N ARG A 241 -30.68 6.11 1.08
CA ARG A 241 -30.92 6.19 2.53
C ARG A 241 -31.48 4.88 3.07
N ASP A 242 -32.45 4.28 2.37
CA ASP A 242 -33.09 3.04 2.79
C ASP A 242 -32.11 1.87 2.77
N TYR A 243 -31.25 1.79 1.75
CA TYR A 243 -30.17 0.82 1.73
C TYR A 243 -29.20 1.01 2.91
N LEU A 244 -28.79 2.25 3.18
CA LEU A 244 -27.82 2.55 4.25
C LEU A 244 -28.37 2.28 5.65
N ARG A 245 -29.69 2.14 5.84
CA ARG A 245 -30.26 1.67 7.12
C ARG A 245 -29.81 0.26 7.48
N GLN A 246 -29.43 -0.53 6.47
CA GLN A 246 -28.93 -1.90 6.65
C GLN A 246 -27.42 -1.95 6.92
N PHE A 247 -26.73 -0.80 7.03
CA PHE A 247 -25.26 -0.75 7.17
C PHE A 247 -24.69 -1.72 8.22
N ASN A 248 -25.37 -1.85 9.36
CA ASN A 248 -24.92 -2.74 10.44
C ASN A 248 -25.02 -4.23 10.09
N HIS A 249 -25.61 -4.60 8.96
CA HIS A 249 -25.84 -5.97 8.50
C HIS A 249 -24.99 -6.33 7.26
N ILE A 250 -24.05 -5.48 6.88
CA ILE A 250 -23.23 -5.66 5.69
C ILE A 250 -21.85 -6.21 6.07
N ALA A 251 -21.34 -7.15 5.27
CA ALA A 251 -19.92 -7.54 5.27
C ALA A 251 -19.36 -7.55 3.84
N GLY A 252 -18.05 -7.34 3.71
CA GLY A 252 -17.36 -7.38 2.42
C GLY A 252 -16.13 -8.27 2.42
N ILE A 253 -15.77 -8.77 1.24
CA ILE A 253 -14.44 -9.30 0.91
C ILE A 253 -13.87 -8.41 -0.18
N ASN A 254 -12.59 -8.07 -0.07
CA ASN A 254 -11.84 -7.44 -1.15
C ASN A 254 -10.74 -8.38 -1.64
N ILE A 255 -10.17 -8.04 -2.80
CA ILE A 255 -8.92 -8.64 -3.25
C ILE A 255 -7.80 -7.63 -3.35
N LEU A 256 -6.58 -8.16 -3.30
CA LEU A 256 -5.37 -7.51 -3.76
C LEU A 256 -4.78 -8.37 -4.86
N GLY A 257 -5.21 -8.10 -6.10
CA GLY A 257 -4.68 -8.77 -7.28
C GLY A 257 -3.34 -8.20 -7.70
N ASP A 258 -2.49 -9.07 -8.24
CA ASP A 258 -1.33 -8.65 -9.00
C ASP A 258 -1.76 -7.85 -10.23
N CYS A 259 -0.85 -7.03 -10.74
CA CYS A 259 -1.04 -6.24 -11.94
C CYS A 259 0.28 -6.23 -12.69
N LEU A 260 0.24 -6.68 -13.94
CA LEU A 260 1.44 -6.75 -14.76
C LEU A 260 1.86 -5.35 -15.22
N PRO A 261 3.18 -5.10 -15.37
CA PRO A 261 3.65 -3.88 -16.00
C PRO A 261 3.16 -3.83 -17.46
N HIS A 262 2.68 -2.67 -17.89
CA HIS A 262 2.17 -2.47 -19.25
C HIS A 262 2.65 -1.13 -19.81
N ALA A 263 2.98 -1.10 -21.11
CA ALA A 263 3.53 0.09 -21.77
C ALA A 263 2.54 1.27 -21.79
N ASP A 264 1.25 0.97 -21.96
CA ASP A 264 0.16 1.97 -21.98
C ASP A 264 -0.19 2.50 -20.58
N ASN A 265 0.34 1.89 -19.53
CA ASN A 265 0.13 2.37 -18.17
C ASN A 265 1.35 3.19 -17.74
N PHE A 266 1.18 4.52 -17.71
CA PHE A 266 2.28 5.44 -17.42
C PHE A 266 1.82 6.75 -16.79
N ILE A 267 2.78 7.51 -16.27
CA ILE A 267 2.64 8.88 -15.78
C ILE A 267 3.41 9.81 -16.69
N GLU A 268 2.78 10.92 -17.05
CA GLU A 268 3.42 12.04 -17.74
C GLU A 268 3.09 13.36 -17.03
N LEU A 269 3.75 14.44 -17.43
CA LEU A 269 3.39 15.77 -16.98
C LEU A 269 2.27 16.35 -17.86
N SER A 270 1.19 16.81 -17.24
CA SER A 270 0.13 17.57 -17.92
C SER A 270 0.60 18.98 -18.25
N ASP A 271 -0.04 19.64 -19.22
CA ASP A 271 0.10 21.10 -19.43
C ASP A 271 -0.67 21.91 -18.37
N GLU A 272 -1.59 21.26 -17.66
CA GLU A 272 -2.32 21.87 -16.54
C GLU A 272 -1.41 22.00 -15.31
N LEU A 273 -1.41 23.19 -14.72
CA LEU A 273 -0.68 23.50 -13.49
C LEU A 273 -1.54 23.24 -12.25
N ASP A 274 -0.92 22.78 -11.17
CA ASP A 274 -1.56 22.67 -9.85
C ASP A 274 -1.69 24.04 -9.16
N GLY A 275 -2.26 24.04 -7.94
CA GLY A 275 -2.42 25.25 -7.14
C GLY A 275 -1.09 25.96 -6.77
N LYS A 276 0.06 25.32 -7.03
CA LYS A 276 1.40 25.86 -6.82
C LYS A 276 2.12 26.20 -8.12
N GLN A 277 1.39 26.24 -9.24
CA GLN A 277 1.92 26.54 -10.57
C GLN A 277 2.95 25.50 -11.07
N VAL A 278 2.86 24.25 -10.60
CA VAL A 278 3.69 23.14 -11.07
C VAL A 278 2.86 22.18 -11.92
N ARG A 279 3.40 21.70 -13.04
CA ARG A 279 2.71 20.75 -13.94
C ARG A 279 2.20 19.54 -13.17
N LYS A 280 0.90 19.22 -13.32
CA LYS A 280 0.26 18.08 -12.65
C LYS A 280 0.76 16.75 -13.22
N PRO A 281 0.82 15.68 -12.42
CA PRO A 281 0.96 14.34 -12.96
C PRO A 281 -0.35 13.94 -13.66
N ARG A 282 -0.27 13.47 -14.90
CA ARG A 282 -1.38 12.81 -15.62
C ARG A 282 -1.11 11.30 -15.63
N LEU A 283 -2.04 10.54 -15.08
CA LEU A 283 -1.94 9.09 -14.97
C LEU A 283 -2.78 8.46 -16.08
N HIS A 284 -2.16 7.58 -16.85
CA HIS A 284 -2.81 6.72 -17.83
C HIS A 284 -2.82 5.31 -17.27
N PHE A 285 -4.00 4.76 -17.01
CA PHE A 285 -4.13 3.41 -16.47
C PHE A 285 -5.37 2.72 -17.04
N THR A 286 -5.16 1.53 -17.57
CA THR A 286 -6.21 0.60 -17.97
C THR A 286 -5.86 -0.79 -17.47
N ALA A 287 -6.82 -1.47 -16.85
CA ALA A 287 -6.70 -2.89 -16.51
C ALA A 287 -6.74 -3.71 -17.80
N GLN A 288 -5.71 -4.52 -18.02
CA GLN A 288 -5.56 -5.30 -19.23
C GLN A 288 -6.36 -6.60 -19.11
N GLU A 289 -6.37 -7.40 -20.19
CA GLU A 289 -7.10 -8.67 -20.24
C GLU A 289 -6.76 -9.59 -19.05
N ASN A 290 -5.48 -9.64 -18.66
CA ASN A 290 -5.00 -10.41 -17.52
C ASN A 290 -5.72 -10.02 -16.21
N GLU A 291 -5.75 -8.72 -15.91
CA GLU A 291 -6.38 -8.19 -14.71
C GLU A 291 -7.91 -8.33 -14.74
N GLN A 292 -8.52 -8.24 -15.91
CA GLN A 292 -9.96 -8.45 -16.09
C GLN A 292 -10.35 -9.91 -15.79
N LYS A 293 -9.60 -10.88 -16.33
CA LYS A 293 -9.78 -12.32 -16.02
C LYS A 293 -9.59 -12.62 -14.55
N MET A 294 -8.53 -12.07 -13.94
CA MET A 294 -8.29 -12.20 -12.51
C MET A 294 -9.45 -11.64 -11.66
N THR A 295 -9.98 -10.48 -12.04
CA THR A 295 -11.12 -9.84 -11.37
C THR A 295 -12.37 -10.72 -11.45
N ALA A 296 -12.67 -11.28 -12.62
CA ALA A 296 -13.83 -12.14 -12.83
C ALA A 296 -13.73 -13.44 -12.01
N HIS A 297 -12.54 -14.06 -11.97
CA HIS A 297 -12.28 -15.25 -11.15
C HIS A 297 -12.46 -14.96 -9.66
N ALA A 298 -11.89 -13.86 -9.18
CA ALA A 298 -12.02 -13.42 -7.80
C ALA A 298 -13.46 -13.09 -7.39
N GLU A 299 -14.22 -12.37 -8.24
CA GLU A 299 -15.61 -12.06 -7.97
C GLU A 299 -16.44 -13.34 -7.84
N SER A 300 -16.28 -14.28 -8.77
CA SER A 300 -16.98 -15.57 -8.75
C SER A 300 -16.69 -16.36 -7.46
N LEU A 301 -15.42 -16.41 -7.03
CA LEU A 301 -15.04 -17.06 -5.78
C LEU A 301 -15.64 -16.36 -4.55
N MET A 302 -15.54 -15.03 -4.46
CA MET A 302 -16.08 -14.29 -3.31
C MET A 302 -17.61 -14.37 -3.21
N ARG A 303 -18.33 -14.42 -4.34
CA ARG A 303 -19.78 -14.68 -4.35
C ARG A 303 -20.10 -16.04 -3.74
N ARG A 304 -19.38 -17.09 -4.13
CA ARG A 304 -19.56 -18.44 -3.53
C ARG A 304 -19.27 -18.46 -2.03
N ILE A 305 -18.25 -17.73 -1.57
CA ILE A 305 -17.96 -17.58 -0.13
C ILE A 305 -19.16 -16.94 0.59
N TRP A 306 -19.73 -15.88 0.02
CA TRP A 306 -20.91 -15.19 0.57
C TRP A 306 -22.19 -16.01 0.55
N GLU A 307 -22.47 -16.70 -0.55
CA GLU A 307 -23.60 -17.64 -0.64
C GLU A 307 -23.48 -18.74 0.43
N ALA A 308 -22.29 -19.35 0.56
CA ALA A 308 -22.05 -20.35 1.58
C ALA A 308 -22.16 -19.80 3.02
N ALA A 309 -21.80 -18.53 3.23
CA ALA A 309 -21.96 -17.84 4.52
C ALA A 309 -23.42 -17.45 4.83
N GLY A 310 -24.34 -17.54 3.85
CA GLY A 310 -25.75 -17.18 3.99
C GLY A 310 -26.07 -15.72 3.69
N ALA A 311 -25.21 -15.04 2.91
CA ALA A 311 -25.48 -13.67 2.48
C ALA A 311 -26.64 -13.60 1.49
N THR A 312 -27.38 -12.51 1.52
CA THR A 312 -28.33 -12.10 0.49
C THR A 312 -27.88 -10.78 -0.14
N ASP A 313 -28.51 -10.37 -1.25
CA ASP A 313 -28.23 -9.09 -1.91
C ASP A 313 -26.73 -8.87 -2.18
N ILE A 314 -26.11 -9.83 -2.87
CA ILE A 314 -24.67 -9.84 -3.12
C ILE A 314 -24.34 -8.99 -4.35
N TRP A 315 -23.51 -7.96 -4.17
CA TRP A 315 -23.11 -7.03 -5.24
C TRP A 315 -21.61 -6.74 -5.23
N ALA A 316 -21.09 -6.36 -6.39
CA ALA A 316 -19.68 -6.11 -6.61
C ALA A 316 -19.40 -4.61 -6.85
N PHE A 317 -18.19 -4.19 -6.47
CA PHE A 317 -17.69 -2.83 -6.67
C PHE A 317 -16.22 -2.88 -7.09
N GLY A 318 -15.94 -2.42 -8.32
CA GLY A 318 -14.56 -2.28 -8.81
C GLY A 318 -13.78 -1.25 -8.00
N ARG A 319 -12.60 -1.64 -7.50
CA ARG A 319 -11.75 -0.76 -6.69
C ARG A 319 -10.28 -1.15 -6.83
N TYR A 320 -9.54 -0.32 -7.55
CA TYR A 320 -8.08 -0.42 -7.62
C TYR A 320 -7.43 0.26 -6.42
N ALA A 321 -6.29 -0.27 -5.98
CA ALA A 321 -5.54 0.25 -4.83
C ALA A 321 -4.03 0.13 -5.05
N HIS A 322 -3.26 0.89 -4.26
CA HIS A 322 -1.80 0.95 -4.30
C HIS A 322 -1.23 1.17 -5.72
N ILE A 323 -1.00 2.44 -6.07
CA ILE A 323 -0.23 2.84 -7.24
C ILE A 323 1.23 2.42 -7.02
N ILE A 324 1.87 1.72 -7.96
CA ILE A 324 3.18 1.07 -7.77
C ILE A 324 3.97 1.10 -9.10
N GLY A 325 5.31 1.08 -9.04
CA GLY A 325 6.18 0.64 -10.15
C GLY A 325 6.71 1.68 -11.13
N THR A 326 6.40 2.95 -10.90
CA THR A 326 6.68 4.06 -11.82
C THR A 326 8.14 4.54 -11.88
N ALA A 327 9.04 3.95 -11.11
CA ALA A 327 10.49 4.16 -11.19
C ALA A 327 11.21 2.83 -10.92
N ARG A 328 10.81 1.79 -11.66
CA ARG A 328 11.12 0.39 -11.37
C ARG A 328 12.60 0.10 -11.15
N MET A 329 12.84 -0.82 -10.22
CA MET A 329 14.12 -1.48 -9.97
C MET A 329 14.42 -2.51 -11.06
N GLY A 330 15.69 -2.64 -11.44
CA GLY A 330 16.14 -3.64 -12.40
C GLY A 330 17.63 -3.94 -12.30
N LEU A 331 18.14 -4.60 -13.34
CA LEU A 331 19.53 -5.06 -13.40
C LEU A 331 20.42 -4.16 -14.27
N SER A 332 19.83 -3.34 -15.15
CA SER A 332 20.55 -2.41 -16.03
C SER A 332 19.90 -1.02 -16.02
N GLY A 333 20.71 0.01 -16.29
CA GLY A 333 20.23 1.37 -16.57
C GLY A 333 19.58 1.52 -17.95
N ASP A 334 19.61 0.48 -18.79
CA ASP A 334 18.94 0.49 -20.09
C ASP A 334 17.43 0.26 -19.96
N ASP A 335 16.99 -0.45 -18.91
CA ASP A 335 15.61 -0.90 -18.76
C ASP A 335 15.02 -0.66 -17.35
N ALA A 336 15.72 0.05 -16.47
CA ALA A 336 15.23 0.39 -15.14
C ALA A 336 15.77 1.74 -14.66
N VAL A 337 15.10 2.31 -13.65
CA VAL A 337 15.48 3.61 -13.08
C VAL A 337 16.51 3.44 -11.97
N VAL A 338 16.34 2.40 -11.15
CA VAL A 338 17.22 2.12 -10.00
C VAL A 338 17.76 0.71 -10.01
N ASP A 339 18.94 0.54 -9.43
CA ASP A 339 19.54 -0.77 -9.18
C ASP A 339 18.87 -1.49 -8.00
N ARG A 340 19.32 -2.72 -7.73
CA ARG A 340 18.84 -3.54 -6.60
C ARG A 340 18.98 -2.88 -5.22
N ASP A 341 19.84 -1.89 -5.07
CA ASP A 341 20.04 -1.19 -3.80
C ASP A 341 19.20 0.09 -3.74
N GLY A 342 18.39 0.38 -4.76
CA GLY A 342 17.52 1.56 -4.83
C GLY A 342 18.25 2.81 -5.30
N ARG A 343 19.48 2.69 -5.81
CA ARG A 343 20.26 3.81 -6.34
C ARG A 343 19.93 4.05 -7.81
N ALA A 344 19.73 5.31 -8.20
CA ALA A 344 19.52 5.65 -9.61
C ALA A 344 20.77 5.31 -10.44
N PHE A 345 20.58 4.69 -11.61
CA PHE A 345 21.71 4.33 -12.48
C PHE A 345 22.47 5.57 -12.98
N ASP A 346 21.73 6.61 -13.39
CA ASP A 346 22.31 7.78 -14.07
C ASP A 346 22.68 8.94 -13.13
N VAL A 347 22.28 8.88 -11.86
CA VAL A 347 22.49 9.96 -10.89
C VAL A 347 23.15 9.39 -9.62
N PRO A 348 24.50 9.47 -9.50
CA PRO A 348 25.26 8.64 -8.57
C PRO A 348 24.93 8.80 -7.08
N ASN A 349 24.36 9.93 -6.66
CA ASN A 349 24.02 10.23 -5.27
C ASN A 349 22.51 10.38 -5.04
N LEU A 350 21.69 9.86 -5.97
CA LEU A 350 20.24 9.77 -5.88
C LEU A 350 19.81 8.34 -5.58
N TYR A 351 18.94 8.20 -4.59
CA TYR A 351 18.30 6.95 -4.19
C TYR A 351 16.79 7.12 -4.21
N ILE A 352 16.05 6.05 -4.46
CA ILE A 352 14.59 6.01 -4.42
C ILE A 352 14.16 4.88 -3.51
N CYS A 353 13.31 5.18 -2.52
CA CYS A 353 12.97 4.26 -1.43
C CYS A 353 11.47 4.26 -1.13
N ASP A 354 10.64 4.10 -2.16
CA ASP A 354 9.19 4.03 -2.03
C ASP A 354 8.57 2.97 -2.97
N ASN A 355 7.24 2.94 -3.09
CA ASN A 355 6.51 2.01 -3.95
C ASN A 355 6.73 2.20 -5.46
N SER A 356 7.40 3.26 -5.92
CA SER A 356 7.74 3.42 -7.34
C SER A 356 8.76 2.40 -7.82
N VAL A 357 9.60 1.86 -6.94
CA VAL A 357 10.73 0.99 -7.35
C VAL A 357 10.34 -0.47 -7.60
N PHE A 358 9.08 -0.83 -7.39
CA PHE A 358 8.65 -2.23 -7.47
C PHE A 358 8.59 -2.68 -8.93
N PRO A 359 9.22 -3.81 -9.29
CA PRO A 359 9.15 -4.35 -10.66
C PRO A 359 7.81 -5.06 -10.97
N SER A 360 7.03 -5.41 -9.95
CA SER A 360 5.68 -6.00 -10.03
C SER A 360 4.84 -5.51 -8.85
N ALA A 361 3.52 -5.45 -9.04
CA ALA A 361 2.58 -5.01 -8.00
C ALA A 361 2.52 -5.96 -6.80
N LEU A 362 2.91 -7.23 -6.97
CA LEU A 362 2.68 -8.31 -6.01
C LEU A 362 1.17 -8.57 -5.81
N SER A 363 0.83 -9.66 -5.14
CA SER A 363 -0.56 -10.02 -4.79
C SER A 363 -0.89 -9.76 -3.31
N VAL A 364 -0.19 -8.84 -2.65
CA VAL A 364 -0.33 -8.52 -1.20
C VAL A 364 -0.15 -7.02 -0.93
N ASN A 365 -0.58 -6.52 0.24
CA ASN A 365 -0.37 -5.12 0.61
C ASN A 365 1.14 -4.77 0.63
N PRO A 366 1.59 -3.71 -0.07
CA PRO A 366 3.02 -3.48 -0.31
C PRO A 366 3.76 -2.83 0.86
N ALA A 367 3.06 -2.24 1.84
CA ALA A 367 3.68 -1.37 2.85
C ALA A 367 4.84 -2.03 3.61
N LEU A 368 4.71 -3.31 4.00
CA LEU A 368 5.79 -4.01 4.70
C LEU A 368 7.02 -4.20 3.80
N THR A 369 6.81 -4.52 2.53
CA THR A 369 7.87 -4.64 1.53
C THR A 369 8.54 -3.29 1.27
N ILE A 370 7.79 -2.19 1.19
CA ILE A 370 8.35 -0.84 1.06
C ILE A 370 9.32 -0.58 2.23
N MET A 371 8.86 -0.80 3.47
CA MET A 371 9.70 -0.58 4.66
C MET A 371 10.94 -1.48 4.67
N ALA A 372 10.81 -2.74 4.27
CA ALA A 372 11.94 -3.67 4.18
C ALA A 372 12.96 -3.24 3.12
N LEU A 373 12.50 -2.76 1.96
CA LEU A 373 13.36 -2.21 0.92
C LEU A 373 14.04 -0.92 1.37
N SER A 374 13.32 -0.02 2.07
CA SER A 374 13.91 1.21 2.62
C SER A 374 15.05 0.92 3.60
N LEU A 375 14.89 -0.05 4.51
CA LEU A 375 15.97 -0.46 5.41
C LEU A 375 17.14 -1.07 4.64
N ARG A 376 16.87 -1.96 3.67
CA ARG A 376 17.92 -2.54 2.83
C ARG A 376 18.74 -1.47 2.10
N THR A 377 18.06 -0.47 1.52
CA THR A 377 18.73 0.63 0.82
C THR A 377 19.56 1.47 1.79
N ALA A 378 19.06 1.75 2.99
CA ALA A 378 19.83 2.46 4.02
C ALA A 378 21.10 1.69 4.41
N ASP A 379 21.00 0.38 4.66
CA ASP A 379 22.16 -0.46 4.99
C ASP A 379 23.21 -0.45 3.86
N LYS A 380 22.77 -0.63 2.61
CA LYS A 380 23.66 -0.65 1.45
C LYS A 380 24.33 0.70 1.21
N PHE A 381 23.61 1.79 1.45
CA PHE A 381 24.17 3.14 1.42
C PHE A 381 25.26 3.31 2.49
N LEU A 382 24.98 2.92 3.74
CA LEU A 382 25.93 3.05 4.86
C LEU A 382 27.18 2.18 4.67
N GLU A 383 27.03 0.94 4.20
CA GLU A 383 28.16 0.05 3.85
C GLU A 383 29.08 0.72 2.82
N LYS A 384 28.51 1.44 1.85
CA LYS A 384 29.27 2.12 0.80
C LYS A 384 29.99 3.36 1.33
N GLU A 385 29.34 4.19 2.15
CA GLU A 385 29.98 5.38 2.73
C GLU A 385 31.14 4.99 3.66
N GLN A 386 30.98 3.95 4.49
CA GLN A 386 32.06 3.43 5.33
C GLN A 386 33.30 2.95 4.54
N ARG A 387 33.12 2.50 3.29
CA ARG A 387 34.23 2.13 2.40
C ARG A 387 34.90 3.32 1.73
N ARG A 388 34.24 4.48 1.67
CA ARG A 388 34.82 5.71 1.12
C ARG A 388 35.65 6.47 2.15
N ASP A 389 35.31 6.31 3.43
CA ASP A 389 36.03 6.91 4.56
C ASP A 389 37.28 6.12 5.00
N LYS A 390 37.44 4.89 4.48
CA LYS A 390 38.66 4.06 4.62
C LYS A 390 39.53 4.21 3.40
#